data_AF-A0A2B7ZNP9-F1
#
_entry.id   AF-A0A2B7ZNP9-F1
#
_cell.length_a   1.000
_cell.length_b   1.000
_cell.length_c   1.000
_cell.angle_alpha   90.00
_cell.angle_beta   90.00
_cell.angle_gamma   90.00
#
_symmetry.space_group_name_H-M   'P 1'
#
loop_
_entity.id
_entity.type
_entity.pdbx_description
1 polymer ?
#
loop_
_entity_poly.entity_id
_entity_poly.type
_entity_poly.pdbx_seq_one_letter_code
_entity_poly.pdbx_strand_id
1 'polypeptide(L)'
;ALSGTSLSASYSSGNVSGNLSASGALNIGGLAGSLQEANSSIRNCFATGNINASSGSLIRGGGLAGALLASIANCYATGNVACTAQTNNIGALGGFIGNAAYTNSYRNSGAAITVNGQPATLVDASVATPKTKTEMQTDAFKGSLNGASGTAWGRDGGKNDGLPYIIGVGVGR
;
A
#
# COMPACT_ATOMS: atom_id res chain seq x y z
N ALA A 1 1.87 -0.25 -16.39
CA ALA A 1 1.93 1.01 -15.62
C ALA A 1 0.64 1.77 -15.87
N LEU A 2 0.09 2.44 -14.86
CA LEU A 2 -1.06 3.32 -15.02
C LEU A 2 -0.50 4.73 -15.30
N SER A 3 -0.72 5.25 -16.51
CA SER A 3 -0.24 6.57 -16.98
C SER A 3 -1.43 7.49 -17.23
N GLY A 4 -1.41 8.71 -16.68
CA GLY A 4 -2.51 9.68 -16.83
C GLY A 4 -3.82 9.32 -16.12
N THR A 5 -3.84 8.25 -15.33
CA THR A 5 -5.03 7.76 -14.63
C THR A 5 -4.88 7.90 -13.12
N SER A 6 -5.95 8.31 -12.44
CA SER A 6 -6.06 8.24 -10.99
C SER A 6 -6.64 6.89 -10.57
N LEU A 7 -6.10 6.31 -9.50
CA LEU A 7 -6.73 5.16 -8.84
C LEU A 7 -7.60 5.70 -7.71
N SER A 8 -8.89 5.43 -7.75
CA SER A 8 -9.82 5.92 -6.74
C SER A 8 -10.80 4.85 -6.32
N ALA A 9 -11.16 4.82 -5.03
CA ALA A 9 -12.20 3.94 -4.50
C ALA A 9 -11.98 2.49 -4.98
N SER A 10 -10.78 1.96 -4.69
CA SER A 10 -10.32 0.66 -5.21
C SER A 10 -9.60 -0.12 -4.11
N TYR A 11 -9.70 -1.45 -4.14
CA TYR A 11 -9.04 -2.28 -3.14
C TYR A 11 -8.52 -3.61 -3.70
N SER A 12 -7.60 -4.22 -2.96
CA SER A 12 -7.13 -5.58 -3.20
C SER A 12 -6.88 -6.30 -1.88
N SER A 13 -7.50 -7.47 -1.71
CA SER A 13 -7.23 -8.37 -0.57
C SER A 13 -6.51 -9.65 -0.99
N GLY A 14 -6.17 -9.78 -2.27
CA GLY A 14 -5.46 -10.95 -2.80
C GLY A 14 -3.97 -10.87 -2.52
N ASN A 15 -3.36 -12.01 -2.20
CA ASN A 15 -1.91 -12.10 -2.11
C ASN A 15 -1.29 -11.87 -3.51
N VAL A 16 -0.17 -11.16 -3.55
CA VAL A 16 0.55 -10.84 -4.78
C VAL A 16 1.92 -11.52 -4.75
N SER A 17 2.27 -12.22 -5.83
CA SER A 17 3.58 -12.82 -6.00
C SER A 17 4.27 -12.33 -7.27
N GLY A 18 5.59 -12.20 -7.23
CA GLY A 18 6.39 -11.85 -8.41
C GLY A 18 7.74 -12.54 -8.40
N ASN A 19 8.17 -13.05 -9.55
CA ASN A 19 9.50 -13.64 -9.71
C ASN A 19 10.13 -13.13 -11.02
N LEU A 20 11.26 -12.44 -10.92
CA LEU A 20 11.99 -11.92 -12.07
C LEU A 20 13.45 -12.42 -12.04
N SER A 21 13.76 -13.42 -12.87
CA SER A 21 15.10 -14.03 -12.93
C SER A 21 16.11 -13.24 -13.78
N ALA A 22 15.63 -12.42 -14.71
CA ALA A 22 16.45 -11.65 -15.64
C ALA A 22 16.87 -10.28 -15.08
N SER A 23 17.78 -9.59 -15.78
CA SER A 23 18.14 -8.20 -15.50
C SER A 23 16.93 -7.27 -15.61
N GLY A 24 16.68 -6.45 -14.60
CA GLY A 24 15.58 -5.49 -14.59
C GLY A 24 15.09 -5.13 -13.18
N ALA A 25 14.12 -4.21 -13.13
CA ALA A 25 13.48 -3.80 -11.89
C ALA A 25 12.07 -4.41 -11.78
N LEU A 26 11.85 -5.26 -10.78
CA LEU A 26 10.52 -5.74 -10.44
C LEU A 26 9.82 -4.69 -9.58
N ASN A 27 8.79 -4.06 -10.14
CA ASN A 27 7.92 -3.13 -9.39
C ASN A 27 6.65 -3.89 -8.98
N ILE A 28 6.45 -4.07 -7.68
CA ILE A 28 5.37 -4.90 -7.14
C ILE A 28 4.64 -4.18 -6.00
N GLY A 29 3.31 -4.21 -6.04
CA GLY A 29 2.48 -3.71 -4.96
C GLY A 29 1.10 -4.34 -4.95
N GLY A 30 0.39 -4.19 -3.83
CA GLY A 30 -0.91 -4.84 -3.63
C GLY A 30 -2.01 -4.36 -4.58
N LEU A 31 -1.92 -3.10 -5.05
CA LEU A 31 -2.86 -2.52 -6.02
C LEU A 31 -2.25 -2.35 -7.41
N ALA A 32 -1.00 -1.90 -7.50
CA ALA A 32 -0.36 -1.60 -8.77
C ALA A 32 1.15 -1.86 -8.73
N GLY A 33 1.74 -2.24 -9.86
CA GLY A 33 3.21 -2.27 -9.96
C GLY A 33 3.80 -0.86 -9.90
N SER A 34 3.22 0.09 -10.64
CA SER A 34 3.82 1.41 -10.84
C SER A 34 2.79 2.50 -11.17
N LEU A 35 2.92 3.64 -10.47
CA LEU A 35 2.12 4.86 -10.57
C LEU A 35 3.09 6.07 -10.58
N GLN A 36 3.43 6.57 -11.77
CA GLN A 36 4.65 7.38 -11.99
C GLN A 36 4.43 8.85 -12.39
N GLU A 37 3.19 9.34 -12.42
CA GLU A 37 2.92 10.67 -12.98
C GLU A 37 2.53 11.71 -11.94
N ALA A 38 3.05 12.92 -12.07
CA ALA A 38 2.78 14.05 -11.17
C ALA A 38 1.29 14.44 -11.12
N ASN A 39 0.56 14.20 -12.22
CA ASN A 39 -0.88 14.46 -12.33
C ASN A 39 -1.75 13.27 -11.90
N SER A 40 -1.15 12.13 -11.53
CA SER A 40 -1.88 10.98 -11.01
C SER A 40 -2.13 11.13 -9.50
N SER A 41 -3.23 10.52 -9.05
CA SER A 41 -3.56 10.45 -7.63
C SER A 41 -4.04 9.05 -7.25
N ILE A 42 -3.77 8.64 -6.01
CA ILE A 42 -4.37 7.47 -5.37
C ILE A 42 -5.23 7.96 -4.23
N ARG A 43 -6.52 7.66 -4.27
CA ARG A 43 -7.48 8.19 -3.29
C ARG A 43 -8.47 7.15 -2.83
N ASN A 44 -8.67 7.04 -1.52
CA ASN A 44 -9.62 6.08 -0.95
C ASN A 44 -9.32 4.65 -1.43
N CYS A 45 -8.08 4.21 -1.26
CA CYS A 45 -7.64 2.89 -1.70
C CYS A 45 -7.03 2.09 -0.56
N PHE A 46 -7.15 0.76 -0.62
CA PHE A 46 -6.46 -0.10 0.33
C PHE A 46 -5.97 -1.42 -0.23
N ALA A 47 -4.96 -1.99 0.42
CA ALA A 47 -4.50 -3.34 0.15
C ALA A 47 -4.28 -4.13 1.44
N THR A 48 -4.86 -5.32 1.55
CA THR A 48 -4.70 -6.21 2.72
C THR A 48 -3.94 -7.49 2.43
N GLY A 49 -3.80 -7.87 1.17
CA GLY A 49 -3.09 -9.07 0.76
C GLY A 49 -1.58 -8.99 1.01
N ASN A 50 -0.98 -10.15 1.28
CA ASN A 50 0.47 -10.26 1.47
C ASN A 50 1.21 -10.23 0.13
N ILE A 51 2.42 -9.70 0.14
CA ILE A 51 3.32 -9.64 -1.02
C ILE A 51 4.51 -10.58 -0.78
N ASN A 52 4.80 -11.45 -1.75
CA ASN A 52 6.00 -12.28 -1.77
C ASN A 52 6.70 -12.18 -3.12
N ALA A 53 7.88 -11.58 -3.17
CA ALA A 53 8.56 -11.27 -4.42
C ALA A 53 10.04 -11.66 -4.42
N SER A 54 10.54 -12.17 -5.55
CA SER A 54 11.95 -12.43 -5.78
C SER A 54 12.44 -11.82 -7.08
N SER A 55 13.65 -11.26 -7.07
CA SER A 55 14.31 -10.73 -8.26
C SER A 55 15.80 -11.02 -8.21
N GLY A 56 16.38 -11.39 -9.35
CA GLY A 56 17.83 -11.51 -9.50
C GLY A 56 18.57 -10.18 -9.45
N SER A 57 17.86 -9.04 -9.53
CA SER A 57 18.45 -7.70 -9.63
C SER A 57 17.82 -6.71 -8.65
N LEU A 58 16.89 -5.85 -9.09
CA LEU A 58 16.24 -4.83 -8.27
C LEU A 58 14.77 -5.18 -7.97
N ILE A 59 14.33 -4.94 -6.74
CA ILE A 59 12.91 -4.87 -6.37
C ILE A 59 12.56 -3.47 -5.87
N ARG A 60 11.41 -2.96 -6.34
CA ARG A 60 10.67 -1.86 -5.73
C ARG A 60 9.33 -2.41 -5.23
N GLY A 61 9.21 -2.55 -3.91
CA GLY A 61 8.07 -3.20 -3.27
C GLY A 61 7.34 -2.27 -2.32
N GLY A 62 6.00 -2.26 -2.36
CA GLY A 62 5.19 -1.51 -1.42
C GLY A 62 3.79 -2.10 -1.26
N GLY A 63 3.18 -1.94 -0.09
CA GLY A 63 1.86 -2.50 0.18
C GLY A 63 0.77 -2.03 -0.79
N LEU A 64 0.87 -0.79 -1.29
CA LEU A 64 -0.04 -0.27 -2.33
C LEU A 64 0.58 -0.37 -3.72
N ALA A 65 1.79 0.16 -3.90
CA ALA A 65 2.47 0.17 -5.19
C ALA A 65 3.98 -0.05 -5.08
N GLY A 66 4.58 -0.63 -6.12
CA GLY A 66 6.03 -0.74 -6.21
C GLY A 66 6.70 0.62 -6.41
N ALA A 67 6.33 1.31 -7.49
CA ALA A 67 6.67 2.72 -7.70
C ALA A 67 5.45 3.62 -7.44
N LEU A 68 5.61 4.57 -6.53
CA LEU A 68 4.57 5.44 -5.98
C LEU A 68 5.02 6.91 -6.04
N LEU A 69 4.95 7.50 -7.24
CA LEU A 69 5.29 8.91 -7.49
C LEU A 69 4.05 9.81 -7.59
N ALA A 70 2.86 9.24 -7.42
CA ALA A 70 1.58 9.94 -7.42
C ALA A 70 1.23 10.48 -6.02
N SER A 71 0.42 11.55 -5.95
CA SER A 71 -0.12 12.01 -4.66
C SER A 71 -1.08 10.98 -4.08
N ILE A 72 -1.01 10.78 -2.76
CA ILE A 72 -1.81 9.76 -2.07
C ILE A 72 -2.65 10.38 -0.96
N ALA A 73 -3.92 10.02 -0.91
CA ALA A 73 -4.83 10.50 0.11
C ALA A 73 -5.77 9.40 0.61
N ASN A 74 -5.96 9.32 1.92
CA ASN A 74 -6.96 8.45 2.55
C ASN A 74 -6.76 6.98 2.16
N CYS A 75 -5.53 6.49 2.28
CA CYS A 75 -5.17 5.14 1.84
C CYS A 75 -4.53 4.34 2.97
N TYR A 76 -4.62 3.01 2.91
CA TYR A 76 -3.89 2.18 3.84
C TYR A 76 -3.47 0.82 3.28
N ALA A 77 -2.38 0.26 3.82
CA ALA A 77 -1.99 -1.12 3.56
C ALA A 77 -1.76 -1.91 4.86
N THR A 78 -2.18 -3.18 4.89
CA THR A 78 -2.05 -4.02 6.10
C THR A 78 -1.30 -5.32 5.91
N GLY A 79 -1.11 -5.77 4.67
CA GLY A 79 -0.44 -7.03 4.36
C GLY A 79 1.06 -7.01 4.64
N ASN A 80 1.62 -8.20 4.88
CA ASN A 80 3.05 -8.41 4.99
C ASN A 80 3.72 -8.22 3.62
N VAL A 81 4.98 -7.79 3.60
CA VAL A 81 5.77 -7.64 2.37
C VAL A 81 7.10 -8.36 2.55
N ALA A 82 7.29 -9.46 1.85
CA ALA A 82 8.53 -10.23 1.86
C ALA A 82 9.19 -10.19 0.48
N CYS A 83 10.37 -9.59 0.40
CA CYS A 83 11.11 -9.45 -0.86
C CYS A 83 12.48 -10.12 -0.78
N THR A 84 12.95 -10.70 -1.87
CA THR A 84 14.30 -11.26 -2.01
C THR A 84 14.98 -10.67 -3.24
N ALA A 85 16.06 -9.90 -3.06
CA ALA A 85 16.77 -9.26 -4.16
C ALA A 85 18.21 -8.84 -3.79
N GLN A 86 19.04 -8.64 -4.81
CA GLN A 86 20.39 -8.06 -4.63
C GLN A 86 20.31 -6.59 -4.24
N THR A 87 19.43 -5.84 -4.91
CA THR A 87 19.16 -4.43 -4.62
C THR A 87 17.66 -4.23 -4.39
N ASN A 88 17.29 -3.32 -3.49
CA ASN A 88 15.90 -3.16 -3.10
C ASN A 88 15.58 -1.74 -2.64
N ASN A 89 14.35 -1.32 -2.91
CA ASN A 89 13.71 -0.21 -2.25
C ASN A 89 12.32 -0.69 -1.80
N ILE A 90 12.15 -0.88 -0.50
CA ILE A 90 10.91 -1.38 0.08
C ILE A 90 10.29 -0.28 0.95
N GLY A 91 9.01 -0.05 0.78
CA GLY A 91 8.21 0.76 1.68
C GLY A 91 6.96 0.01 2.14
N ALA A 92 6.28 0.57 3.12
CA ALA A 92 5.01 0.01 3.57
C ALA A 92 3.87 0.29 2.59
N LEU A 93 3.88 1.45 1.93
CA LEU A 93 2.95 1.86 0.89
C LEU A 93 3.61 1.85 -0.49
N GLY A 94 4.84 2.35 -0.58
CA GLY A 94 5.57 2.57 -1.83
C GLY A 94 7.06 2.24 -1.75
N GLY A 95 7.58 1.46 -2.69
CA GLY A 95 9.00 1.13 -2.77
C GLY A 95 9.86 2.18 -3.47
N PHE A 96 9.31 2.94 -4.41
CA PHE A 96 9.99 4.06 -5.05
C PHE A 96 9.11 5.29 -4.97
N ILE A 97 9.42 6.18 -4.03
CA ILE A 97 8.62 7.37 -3.73
C ILE A 97 9.27 8.64 -4.26
N GLY A 98 8.43 9.60 -4.65
CA GLY A 98 8.84 10.94 -5.06
C GLY A 98 8.44 12.00 -4.04
N ASN A 99 8.57 13.27 -4.41
CA ASN A 99 8.20 14.41 -3.56
C ASN A 99 6.68 14.71 -3.55
N ALA A 100 5.86 13.68 -3.74
CA ALA A 100 4.40 13.79 -3.82
C ALA A 100 3.77 13.93 -2.43
N ALA A 101 2.56 14.49 -2.36
CA ALA A 101 1.86 14.67 -1.08
C ALA A 101 1.29 13.34 -0.57
N TYR A 102 1.49 13.07 0.73
CA TYR A 102 0.88 11.96 1.47
C TYR A 102 -0.04 12.53 2.53
N THR A 103 -1.35 12.33 2.37
CA THR A 103 -2.38 12.81 3.31
C THR A 103 -3.16 11.62 3.84
N ASN A 104 -3.38 11.52 5.16
CA ASN A 104 -4.15 10.43 5.77
C ASN A 104 -3.79 9.05 5.21
N SER A 105 -2.49 8.74 5.16
CA SER A 105 -1.96 7.54 4.52
C SER A 105 -1.25 6.68 5.54
N TYR A 106 -1.68 5.43 5.67
CA TYR A 106 -1.41 4.62 6.87
C TYR A 106 -0.88 3.24 6.56
N ARG A 107 0.02 2.74 7.40
CA ARG A 107 0.51 1.37 7.36
C ARG A 107 0.14 0.62 8.64
N ASN A 108 -0.13 -0.68 8.51
CA ASN A 108 -0.14 -1.57 9.67
C ASN A 108 1.28 -1.70 10.24
N SER A 109 1.51 -1.20 11.45
CA SER A 109 2.82 -1.26 12.12
C SER A 109 3.22 -2.67 12.53
N GLY A 110 2.26 -3.59 12.64
CA GLY A 110 2.50 -5.01 12.91
C GLY A 110 2.73 -5.86 11.65
N ALA A 111 2.67 -5.29 10.45
CA ALA A 111 2.97 -6.03 9.23
C ALA A 111 4.48 -6.36 9.19
N ALA A 112 4.81 -7.63 8.92
CA ALA A 112 6.17 -8.06 8.70
C ALA A 112 6.62 -7.58 7.32
N ILE A 113 7.53 -6.60 7.29
CA ILE A 113 8.14 -6.09 6.06
C ILE A 113 9.62 -6.48 6.06
N THR A 114 10.00 -7.38 5.15
CA THR A 114 11.31 -8.02 5.14
C THR A 114 11.98 -8.00 3.77
N VAL A 115 13.31 -7.97 3.80
CA VAL A 115 14.21 -8.15 2.67
C VAL A 115 15.21 -9.24 3.01
N ASN A 116 15.32 -10.27 2.16
CA ASN A 116 16.25 -11.39 2.35
C ASN A 116 16.13 -12.02 3.76
N GLY A 117 14.89 -12.12 4.26
CA GLY A 117 14.58 -12.68 5.58
C GLY A 117 14.82 -11.75 6.78
N GLN A 118 15.32 -10.53 6.56
CA GLN A 118 15.59 -9.55 7.62
C GLN A 118 14.58 -8.38 7.58
N PRO A 119 14.28 -7.71 8.70
CA PRO A 119 13.44 -6.50 8.70
C PRO A 119 13.98 -5.44 7.73
N ALA A 120 13.11 -4.86 6.92
CA ALA A 120 13.50 -3.84 5.95
C ALA A 120 13.55 -2.43 6.58
N THR A 121 14.49 -1.60 6.12
CA THR A 121 14.41 -0.15 6.33
C THR A 121 13.46 0.45 5.30
N LEU A 122 12.35 1.03 5.76
CA LEU A 122 11.29 1.50 4.86
C LEU A 122 11.63 2.85 4.25
N VAL A 123 11.58 2.96 2.92
CA VAL A 123 11.84 4.22 2.22
C VAL A 123 10.78 5.29 2.47
N ASP A 124 9.58 4.88 2.86
CA ASP A 124 8.41 5.75 3.07
C ASP A 124 8.05 5.92 4.55
N ALA A 125 8.95 5.56 5.47
CA ALA A 125 8.72 5.65 6.92
C ALA A 125 8.32 7.05 7.40
N SER A 126 8.83 8.10 6.75
CA SER A 126 8.56 9.50 7.10
C SER A 126 7.21 10.00 6.60
N VAL A 127 6.59 9.32 5.63
CA VAL A 127 5.34 9.76 4.98
C VAL A 127 4.16 8.79 5.22
N ALA A 128 4.43 7.53 5.54
CA ALA A 128 3.44 6.52 5.88
C ALA A 128 3.22 6.47 7.40
N THR A 129 2.06 6.94 7.86
CA THR A 129 1.76 6.99 9.30
C THR A 129 1.53 5.57 9.85
N PRO A 130 2.32 5.10 10.83
CA PRO A 130 2.12 3.79 11.43
C PRO A 130 0.90 3.75 12.34
N LYS A 131 0.11 2.68 12.22
CA LYS A 131 -0.94 2.29 13.19
C LYS A 131 -0.96 0.79 13.35
N THR A 132 -1.18 0.30 14.55
CA THR A 132 -1.43 -1.13 14.78
C THR A 132 -2.74 -1.56 14.11
N LYS A 133 -2.89 -2.85 13.81
CA LYS A 133 -4.16 -3.39 13.28
C LYS A 133 -5.36 -3.04 14.18
N THR A 134 -5.19 -3.13 15.50
CA THR A 134 -6.23 -2.77 16.47
C THR A 134 -6.65 -1.30 16.35
N GLU A 135 -5.70 -0.37 16.23
CA GLU A 135 -6.01 1.05 16.01
C GLU A 135 -6.71 1.27 14.66
N MET A 136 -6.30 0.54 13.63
CA MET A 136 -6.94 0.59 12.31
C MET A 136 -8.37 0.02 12.35
N GLN A 137 -8.68 -0.87 13.28
CA GLN A 137 -10.04 -1.35 13.54
C GLN A 137 -10.76 -0.42 14.52
N THR A 138 -10.76 0.90 14.30
CA THR A 138 -11.53 1.85 15.13
C THR A 138 -12.38 2.78 14.29
N ASP A 139 -13.47 3.32 14.87
CA ASP A 139 -14.23 4.38 14.22
C ASP A 139 -13.43 5.68 14.09
N ALA A 140 -12.49 5.92 15.00
CA ALA A 140 -11.55 7.03 14.91
C ALA A 140 -10.64 6.89 13.68
N PHE A 141 -10.16 5.68 13.37
CA PHE A 141 -9.36 5.45 12.16
C PHE A 141 -10.19 5.61 10.88
N LYS A 142 -11.41 5.04 10.83
CA LYS A 142 -12.38 5.34 9.75
C LYS A 142 -12.59 6.84 9.58
N GLY A 143 -12.76 7.58 10.68
CA GLY A 143 -12.88 9.04 10.67
C GLY A 143 -11.64 9.74 10.10
N SER A 144 -10.45 9.24 10.41
CA SER A 144 -9.19 9.74 9.86
C SER A 144 -9.10 9.56 8.34
N LEU A 145 -9.58 8.42 7.81
CA LEU A 145 -9.66 8.17 6.36
C LEU A 145 -10.71 9.04 5.68
N ASN A 146 -11.82 9.37 6.35
CA ASN A 146 -12.84 10.27 5.82
C ASN A 146 -12.43 11.76 5.88
N GLY A 147 -11.55 12.14 6.81
CA GLY A 147 -11.21 13.54 7.05
C GLY A 147 -12.41 14.36 7.49
N ALA A 148 -12.33 15.70 7.37
CA ALA A 148 -13.34 16.62 7.89
C ALA A 148 -14.70 16.56 7.17
N SER A 149 -14.75 16.04 5.94
CA SER A 149 -15.95 16.15 5.08
C SER A 149 -16.23 14.88 4.24
N GLY A 150 -15.41 13.85 4.35
CA GLY A 150 -15.55 12.64 3.53
C GLY A 150 -16.53 11.62 4.11
N THR A 151 -17.13 10.83 3.22
CA THR A 151 -18.05 9.73 3.55
C THR A 151 -17.70 8.45 2.79
N ALA A 152 -16.52 8.38 2.17
CA ALA A 152 -16.12 7.26 1.32
C ALA A 152 -15.90 5.96 2.11
N TRP A 153 -15.54 6.06 3.40
CA TRP A 153 -15.16 4.93 4.23
C TRP A 153 -16.26 4.57 5.25
N GLY A 154 -16.65 3.30 5.22
CA GLY A 154 -17.49 2.65 6.22
C GLY A 154 -16.67 1.73 7.12
N ARG A 155 -17.26 1.27 8.22
CA ARG A 155 -16.69 0.24 9.08
C ARG A 155 -17.79 -0.66 9.63
N ASP A 156 -17.50 -1.95 9.67
CA ASP A 156 -18.38 -3.01 10.17
C ASP A 156 -17.47 -4.13 10.67
N GLY A 157 -17.67 -4.60 11.89
CA GLY A 157 -16.82 -5.65 12.49
C GLY A 157 -16.85 -6.97 11.71
N GLY A 158 -17.92 -7.23 10.95
CA GLY A 158 -18.08 -8.44 10.13
C GLY A 158 -17.50 -8.35 8.73
N LYS A 159 -16.85 -7.23 8.34
CA LYS A 159 -16.36 -7.00 6.98
C LYS A 159 -14.89 -6.60 6.99
N ASN A 160 -14.13 -7.05 5.99
CA ASN A 160 -12.73 -6.66 5.79
C ASN A 160 -11.91 -6.81 7.08
N ASP A 161 -12.15 -7.90 7.81
CA ASP A 161 -11.52 -8.18 9.10
C ASP A 161 -11.62 -7.01 10.10
N GLY A 162 -12.77 -6.33 10.14
CA GLY A 162 -13.05 -5.18 11.00
C GLY A 162 -12.33 -3.87 10.64
N LEU A 163 -11.51 -3.88 9.57
CA LEU A 163 -10.86 -2.70 9.00
C LEU A 163 -11.87 -1.88 8.17
N PRO A 164 -11.66 -0.57 8.00
CA PRO A 164 -12.53 0.25 7.16
C PRO A 164 -12.60 -0.26 5.72
N TYR A 165 -13.77 -0.18 5.12
CA TYR A 165 -14.02 -0.55 3.73
C TYR A 165 -14.61 0.64 2.96
N ILE A 166 -14.58 0.57 1.63
CA ILE A 166 -15.08 1.64 0.77
C ILE A 166 -16.57 1.40 0.54
N ILE A 167 -17.41 2.39 0.87
CA ILE A 167 -18.86 2.30 0.72
C ILE A 167 -19.20 2.16 -0.77
N GLY A 168 -20.05 1.20 -1.12
CA GLY A 168 -20.54 1.00 -2.48
C GLY A 168 -19.59 0.28 -3.45
N VAL A 169 -18.38 -0.09 -3.02
CA VAL A 169 -17.36 -0.75 -3.89
C VAL A 169 -17.13 -2.22 -3.52
N GLY A 170 -17.58 -2.65 -2.35
CA GLY A 170 -17.37 -4.00 -1.83
C GLY A 170 -16.33 -4.02 -0.71
N VAL A 171 -16.12 -5.21 -0.14
CA VAL A 171 -15.24 -5.39 1.02
C VAL A 171 -14.16 -6.42 0.71
N GLY A 172 -12.94 -6.16 1.18
CA GLY A 172 -11.90 -7.19 1.24
C GLY A 172 -12.35 -8.35 2.12
N ARG A 173 -11.79 -9.54 1.90
CA ARG A 173 -11.90 -10.65 2.84
C ARG A 173 -11.10 -10.36 4.10
#